data_AF-F6CYH5-F1
#
_entry.id   AF-F6CYH5-F1
#
_cell.length_a   1.000
_cell.length_b   1.000
_cell.length_c   1.000
_cell.angle_alpha   90.00
_cell.angle_beta   90.00
_cell.angle_gamma   90.00
#
_symmetry.space_group_name_H-M   'P 1'
#
loop_
_entity.id
_entity.type
_entity.pdbx_description
1 polymer ?
#
loop_
_entity_poly.entity_id
_entity_poly.type
_entity_poly.pdbx_seq_one_letter_code
_entity_poly.pdbx_strand_id
1 'polypeptide(L)'
;MNKVVYVNAFFKPVGKDVTVKVPTGEKKKGFFGGEKEVVTRETQWKQTGWSDNEIDGQRLANDMNSAIEQLNKEGYEVVTIESIISGAYSYKWDNYSRAAVNSGGASTCYSYGYGYSYTEGVTIIAKKMT
;
A
#
# COMPACT_ATOMS: atom_id res chain seq x y z
N MET A 1 13.68 -26.08 -20.48
CA MET A 1 14.14 -25.50 -19.20
C MET A 1 13.02 -24.65 -18.63
N ASN A 2 12.75 -24.72 -17.32
CA ASN A 2 11.73 -23.89 -16.69
C ASN A 2 12.30 -22.50 -16.40
N LYS A 3 11.44 -21.48 -16.50
CA LYS A 3 11.74 -20.10 -16.12
C LYS A 3 10.93 -19.74 -14.88
N VAL A 4 11.55 -19.03 -13.95
CA VAL A 4 10.93 -18.57 -12.71
C VAL A 4 11.00 -17.05 -12.68
N VAL A 5 9.87 -16.40 -12.44
CA VAL A 5 9.75 -14.94 -12.38
C VAL A 5 9.10 -14.56 -11.05
N TYR A 6 9.72 -13.64 -10.33
CA TYR A 6 9.16 -13.07 -9.10
C TYR A 6 8.52 -11.72 -9.39
N VAL A 7 7.29 -11.52 -8.92
CA VAL A 7 6.53 -10.28 -9.07
C VAL A 7 6.24 -9.73 -7.68
N ASN A 8 6.79 -8.55 -7.35
CA ASN A 8 6.58 -7.91 -6.06
C ASN A 8 5.13 -7.43 -5.91
N ALA A 9 4.57 -7.60 -4.71
CA ALA A 9 3.36 -6.92 -4.30
C ALA A 9 3.68 -5.58 -3.63
N PHE A 10 2.73 -4.66 -3.69
CA PHE A 10 2.84 -3.34 -3.06
C PHE A 10 1.61 -3.07 -2.21
N PHE A 11 1.75 -2.32 -1.13
CA PHE A 11 0.61 -1.92 -0.30
C PHE A 11 -0.34 -0.97 -1.04
N LYS A 12 -1.61 -0.96 -0.64
CA LYS A 12 -2.59 0.01 -1.16
C LYS A 12 -2.20 1.42 -0.73
N PRO A 13 -2.36 2.44 -1.60
CA PRO A 13 -2.18 3.81 -1.17
C PRO A 13 -3.33 4.18 -0.22
N VAL A 14 -3.01 4.84 0.89
CA VAL A 14 -4.01 5.41 1.82
C VAL A 14 -3.96 6.93 1.73
N GLY A 15 -5.11 7.57 1.91
CA GLY A 15 -5.24 9.00 1.69
C GLY A 15 -6.48 9.58 2.33
N LYS A 16 -6.63 10.89 2.16
CA LYS A 16 -7.78 11.64 2.64
C LYS A 16 -8.22 12.64 1.60
N ASP A 17 -9.49 12.97 1.66
CA ASP A 17 -10.05 14.05 0.88
C ASP A 17 -9.57 15.39 1.44
N VAL A 18 -8.96 16.20 0.56
CA VAL A 18 -8.50 17.55 0.89
C VAL A 18 -9.23 18.57 0.02
N THR A 19 -9.64 19.67 0.63
CA THR A 19 -10.22 20.80 -0.10
C THR A 19 -9.10 21.65 -0.68
N VAL A 20 -9.02 21.71 -2.01
CA VAL A 20 -8.06 22.52 -2.76
C VAL A 20 -8.78 23.73 -3.33
N LYS A 21 -8.14 24.90 -3.25
CA LYS A 21 -8.63 26.13 -3.91
C LYS A 21 -8.08 26.15 -5.32
N VAL A 22 -8.95 25.99 -6.30
CA VAL A 22 -8.61 26.03 -7.73
C VAL A 22 -9.01 27.41 -8.28
N PRO A 23 -8.09 28.19 -8.87
CA PRO A 23 -8.43 29.47 -9.48
C PRO A 23 -9.33 29.25 -10.69
N THR A 24 -10.42 30.02 -10.78
CA THR A 24 -11.39 29.90 -11.89
C THR A 24 -10.98 30.70 -13.12
N GLY A 25 -9.89 31.47 -13.04
CA GLY A 25 -9.48 32.42 -14.07
C GLY A 25 -10.29 33.72 -14.09
N GLU A 26 -11.37 33.81 -13.29
CA GLU A 26 -12.17 35.02 -13.17
C GLU A 26 -11.61 35.94 -12.07
N LYS A 27 -11.58 37.23 -12.35
CA LYS A 27 -11.20 38.26 -11.37
C LYS A 27 -12.41 39.10 -11.00
N LYS A 28 -12.67 39.25 -9.71
CA LYS A 28 -13.73 40.10 -9.19
C LYS A 28 -13.13 41.32 -8.50
N LYS A 29 -13.70 42.50 -8.76
CA LYS A 29 -13.29 43.74 -8.09
C LYS A 29 -13.65 43.67 -6.61
N GLY A 30 -12.66 43.78 -5.74
CA GLY A 30 -12.82 43.78 -4.29
C GLY A 30 -13.37 45.10 -3.77
N PHE A 31 -13.88 45.08 -2.54
CA PHE A 31 -14.55 46.22 -1.88
C PHE A 31 -13.64 47.46 -1.69
N PHE A 32 -12.31 47.29 -1.78
CA PHE A 32 -11.31 48.36 -1.69
C PHE A 32 -10.61 48.65 -3.03
N GLY A 33 -11.23 48.32 -4.16
CA GLY A 33 -10.75 48.71 -5.49
C GLY A 33 -9.67 47.81 -6.12
N GLY A 34 -9.10 46.84 -5.39
CA GLY A 34 -8.17 45.84 -5.93
C GLY A 34 -8.87 44.64 -6.59
N GLU A 35 -8.23 44.01 -7.57
CA GLU A 35 -8.72 42.77 -8.19
C GLU A 35 -8.47 41.56 -7.27
N LYS A 36 -9.47 40.70 -7.08
CA LYS A 36 -9.35 39.44 -6.34
C LYS A 36 -9.70 38.27 -7.24
N GLU A 37 -8.83 37.27 -7.27
CA GLU A 37 -9.05 36.03 -8.01
C GLU A 37 -10.19 35.21 -7.37
N VAL A 38 -11.12 34.76 -8.20
CA VAL A 38 -12.20 33.88 -7.79
C VAL A 38 -11.64 32.45 -7.75
N VAL A 39 -11.86 31.77 -6.63
CA VAL A 39 -11.39 30.39 -6.42
C VAL A 39 -12.58 29.48 -6.12
N THR A 40 -12.61 28.33 -6.78
CA THR A 40 -13.53 27.23 -6.46
C THR A 40 -12.86 26.30 -5.48
N ARG A 41 -13.65 25.74 -4.55
CA ARG A 41 -13.18 24.72 -3.61
C ARG A 41 -13.55 23.36 -4.18
N GLU A 42 -12.55 22.58 -4.54
CA GLU A 42 -12.73 21.21 -5.02
C GLU A 42 -12.22 20.23 -3.98
N THR A 43 -12.95 19.13 -3.80
CA THR A 43 -12.50 18.01 -2.98
C THR A 43 -11.67 17.08 -3.86
N GLN A 44 -10.41 16.90 -3.51
CA GLN A 44 -9.50 16.00 -4.21
C GLN A 44 -8.95 14.98 -3.23
N TRP A 45 -8.97 13.70 -3.61
CA TRP A 45 -8.32 12.66 -2.84
C TRP A 45 -6.80 12.83 -2.94
N LYS A 46 -6.12 12.90 -1.79
CA LYS A 46 -4.66 13.01 -1.73
C LYS A 46 -4.09 11.84 -0.95
N GLN A 47 -3.17 11.12 -1.57
CA GLN A 47 -2.40 10.07 -0.90
C GLN A 47 -1.59 10.67 0.24
N THR A 48 -1.71 10.08 1.43
CA THR A 48 -0.98 10.46 2.63
C THR A 48 -0.01 9.37 3.11
N GLY A 49 -0.08 8.17 2.52
CA GLY A 49 0.83 7.08 2.84
C GLY A 49 0.48 5.80 2.11
N TRP A 50 0.87 4.68 2.72
CA TRP A 50 0.56 3.32 2.28
C TRP A 50 -0.12 2.57 3.41
N SER A 51 -1.01 1.64 3.05
CA SER A 51 -1.59 0.69 3.99
C SER A 51 -0.47 -0.10 4.65
N ASP A 52 -0.66 -0.41 5.93
CA ASP A 52 0.22 -1.29 6.69
C ASP A 52 -0.29 -2.73 6.72
N ASN A 53 -1.44 -3.03 6.11
CA ASN A 53 -2.12 -4.31 6.23
C ASN A 53 -2.76 -4.88 4.94
N GLU A 54 -2.90 -4.08 3.88
CA GLU A 54 -3.57 -4.45 2.64
C GLU A 54 -2.66 -4.20 1.43
N ILE A 55 -2.46 -5.24 0.62
CA ILE A 55 -1.80 -5.12 -0.69
C ILE A 55 -2.76 -4.57 -1.75
N ASP A 56 -2.21 -3.83 -2.71
CA ASP A 56 -2.89 -3.39 -3.92
C ASP A 56 -3.00 -4.57 -4.90
N GLY A 57 -4.07 -5.34 -4.72
CA GLY A 57 -4.35 -6.52 -5.56
C GLY A 57 -4.57 -6.18 -7.03
N GLN A 58 -5.09 -4.99 -7.35
CA GLN A 58 -5.30 -4.59 -8.74
C GLN A 58 -3.97 -4.30 -9.43
N ARG A 59 -3.07 -3.58 -8.74
CA ARG A 59 -1.71 -3.36 -9.22
C ARG A 59 -0.97 -4.69 -9.39
N LEU A 60 -1.01 -5.56 -8.39
CA LEU A 60 -0.35 -6.88 -8.46
C LEU A 60 -0.87 -7.71 -9.64
N ALA A 61 -2.19 -7.72 -9.88
CA ALA A 61 -2.76 -8.42 -11.03
C ALA A 61 -2.25 -7.88 -12.37
N ASN A 62 -2.11 -6.55 -12.51
CA ASN A 62 -1.58 -5.93 -13.72
C ASN A 62 -0.09 -6.25 -13.93
N ASP A 63 0.69 -6.23 -12.85
CA ASP A 63 2.12 -6.56 -12.88
C ASP A 63 2.33 -8.05 -13.25
N MET A 64 1.50 -8.94 -12.70
CA MET A 64 1.47 -10.36 -13.06
C MET A 64 1.10 -10.57 -14.53
N ASN A 65 0.04 -9.92 -15.03
CA ASN A 65 -0.36 -10.03 -16.43
C ASN A 65 0.78 -9.61 -17.36
N SER A 66 1.48 -8.52 -17.06
CA SER A 66 2.63 -8.06 -17.82
C SER A 66 3.75 -9.10 -17.86
N ALA A 67 4.04 -9.75 -16.72
CA ALA A 67 5.03 -10.81 -16.65
C ALA A 67 4.62 -12.07 -17.43
N ILE A 68 3.35 -12.47 -17.36
CA ILE A 68 2.80 -13.61 -18.09
C ILE A 68 2.83 -13.37 -19.59
N GLU A 69 2.42 -12.18 -20.05
CA GLU A 69 2.48 -11.80 -21.47
C GLU A 69 3.91 -11.86 -22.00
N GLN A 70 4.89 -11.39 -21.22
CA GLN A 70 6.30 -11.47 -21.59
C GLN A 70 6.77 -12.92 -21.71
N LEU A 71 6.40 -13.78 -20.75
CA LEU A 71 6.70 -15.22 -20.81
C LEU A 71 6.08 -15.87 -22.06
N ASN A 72 4.83 -15.55 -22.38
CA ASN A 72 4.15 -16.07 -23.56
C ASN A 72 4.81 -15.62 -24.86
N LYS A 73 5.22 -14.35 -24.97
CA LYS A 73 6.01 -13.83 -26.12
C LYS A 73 7.34 -14.55 -26.29
N GLU A 74 7.95 -14.96 -25.18
CA GLU A 74 9.17 -15.75 -25.17
C GLU A 74 8.93 -17.25 -25.44
N GLY A 75 7.69 -17.69 -25.68
CA GLY A 75 7.35 -19.08 -25.93
C GLY A 75 7.34 -19.94 -24.66
N TYR A 76 6.99 -19.37 -23.51
CA TYR A 76 6.76 -20.10 -22.27
C TYR A 76 5.27 -20.18 -21.92
N GLU A 77 4.87 -21.31 -21.35
CA GLU A 77 3.54 -21.56 -20.79
C GLU A 77 3.65 -21.55 -19.26
N VAL A 78 2.77 -20.80 -18.59
CA VAL A 78 2.70 -20.76 -17.12
C VAL A 78 2.20 -22.10 -16.59
N VAL A 79 2.89 -22.64 -15.59
CA VAL A 79 2.58 -23.92 -14.96
C VAL A 79 1.96 -23.72 -13.58
N THR A 80 2.54 -22.85 -12.77
CA THR A 80 2.00 -22.50 -11.44
C THR A 80 2.35 -21.06 -11.06
N ILE A 81 1.55 -20.51 -10.14
CA ILE A 81 1.76 -19.22 -9.51
C ILE A 81 1.62 -19.43 -8.01
N GLU A 82 2.68 -19.15 -7.26
CA GLU A 82 2.74 -19.35 -5.81
C GLU A 82 2.88 -18.00 -5.09
N SER A 83 2.04 -17.74 -4.09
CA SER A 83 2.18 -16.56 -3.24
C SER A 83 3.34 -16.72 -2.27
N ILE A 84 4.17 -15.68 -2.14
CA ILE A 84 5.26 -15.61 -1.17
C ILE A 84 4.83 -14.71 -0.02
N ILE A 85 4.85 -15.26 1.19
CA ILE A 85 4.44 -14.57 2.42
C ILE A 85 5.69 -14.27 3.25
N SER A 86 5.91 -13.00 3.58
CA SER A 86 7.18 -12.51 4.13
C SER A 86 7.46 -12.76 5.63
N GLY A 87 6.79 -13.59 6.42
CA GLY A 87 7.03 -13.79 7.88
C GLY A 87 7.34 -12.60 8.86
N ALA A 88 7.51 -11.35 8.42
CA ALA A 88 8.30 -10.31 9.09
C ALA A 88 7.45 -9.08 9.37
N TYR A 89 6.30 -9.28 10.00
CA TYR A 89 5.49 -8.16 10.46
C TYR A 89 5.92 -7.69 11.85
N SER A 90 5.81 -6.38 12.08
CA SER A 90 6.16 -5.73 13.34
C SER A 90 5.28 -6.27 14.47
N TYR A 91 5.79 -7.24 15.22
CA TYR A 91 5.26 -7.54 16.53
C TYR A 91 5.70 -6.39 17.44
N LYS A 92 4.76 -5.53 17.81
CA LYS A 92 5.02 -4.57 18.89
C LYS A 92 4.85 -5.33 20.20
N TRP A 93 5.97 -5.81 20.74
CA TRP A 93 6.09 -6.06 22.17
C TRP A 93 6.43 -4.73 22.80
N ASP A 94 5.45 -4.05 23.38
CA ASP A 94 5.76 -2.83 24.10
C ASP A 94 6.54 -3.19 25.37
N ASN A 95 7.62 -2.45 25.65
CA ASN A 95 8.37 -2.63 26.87
C ASN A 95 7.46 -2.23 28.01
N TYR A 96 7.18 -3.20 28.89
CA TYR A 96 6.64 -2.93 30.19
C TYR A 96 7.39 -1.73 30.78
N SER A 97 6.71 -0.60 30.92
CA SER A 97 7.22 0.42 31.82
C SER A 97 7.42 -0.30 33.14
N ARG A 98 8.63 -0.20 33.68
CA ARG A 98 9.02 -0.75 34.98
C ARG A 98 8.33 0.02 36.11
N ALA A 99 7.06 0.41 35.91
CA ALA A 99 6.23 1.01 36.91
C ALA A 99 5.93 -0.07 37.95
N ALA A 100 6.58 0.10 39.10
CA ALA A 100 6.10 -0.37 40.38
C ALA A 100 6.32 -1.86 40.73
N VAL A 101 7.56 -2.31 40.60
CA VAL A 101 8.15 -3.32 41.52
C VAL A 101 8.17 -2.83 42.99
N ASN A 102 7.64 -1.63 43.29
CA ASN A 102 7.57 -1.02 44.62
C ASN A 102 6.27 -0.24 44.92
N SER A 103 5.19 -0.36 44.11
CA SER A 103 3.97 0.41 44.35
C SER A 103 2.69 -0.32 43.93
N GLY A 104 2.47 -1.53 44.44
CA GLY A 104 1.16 -2.16 44.70
C GLY A 104 0.01 -2.09 43.67
N GLY A 105 0.27 -1.68 42.43
CA GLY A 105 -0.71 -1.41 41.40
C GLY A 105 -0.81 -2.57 40.42
N ALA A 106 -2.03 -2.98 40.13
CA ALA A 106 -2.34 -4.15 39.32
C ALA A 106 -1.86 -4.00 37.88
N SER A 107 -1.00 -4.94 37.46
CA SER A 107 -0.53 -5.12 36.08
C SER A 107 -1.24 -6.34 35.50
N THR A 108 -2.47 -6.18 35.02
CA THR A 108 -3.40 -7.34 34.93
C THR A 108 -3.72 -7.91 33.55
N CYS A 109 -3.23 -7.37 32.43
CA CYS A 109 -3.21 -8.11 31.16
C CYS A 109 -2.52 -7.34 30.01
N TYR A 110 -1.55 -7.95 29.34
CA TYR A 110 -1.21 -7.62 27.95
C TYR A 110 -0.82 -8.91 27.21
N SER A 111 -1.51 -9.17 26.10
CA SER A 111 -1.49 -10.41 25.33
C SER A 111 -0.90 -10.20 23.94
N TYR A 112 -0.36 -11.28 23.36
CA TYR A 112 0.37 -11.32 22.09
C TYR A 112 -0.42 -10.87 20.86
N GLY A 113 0.23 -10.14 19.95
CA GLY A 113 -0.20 -10.01 18.57
C GLY A 113 0.53 -11.00 17.67
N TYR A 114 -0.19 -11.91 17.03
CA TYR A 114 0.34 -12.72 15.91
C TYR A 114 0.54 -11.80 14.71
N GLY A 115 1.80 -11.50 14.38
CA GLY A 115 2.12 -10.81 13.13
C GLY A 115 2.03 -11.78 11.96
N TYR A 116 0.85 -11.93 11.36
CA TYR A 116 0.78 -12.56 10.04
C TYR A 116 1.41 -11.63 9.03
N SER A 117 2.33 -12.18 8.24
CA SER A 117 2.99 -11.41 7.20
C SER A 117 2.11 -11.19 5.98
N TYR A 118 2.43 -10.16 5.22
CA TYR A 118 1.81 -9.87 3.94
C TYR A 118 2.40 -10.72 2.84
N THR A 119 1.61 -10.93 1.79
CA THR A 119 2.12 -11.39 0.50
C THR A 119 3.14 -10.38 0.01
N GLU A 120 4.41 -10.76 0.02
CA GLU A 120 5.52 -9.96 -0.48
C GLU A 120 5.49 -9.88 -2.01
N GLY A 121 4.95 -10.93 -2.63
CA GLY A 121 4.87 -11.08 -4.06
C GLY A 121 4.38 -12.47 -4.45
N VAL A 122 4.47 -12.77 -5.74
CA VAL A 122 4.16 -14.08 -6.29
C VAL A 122 5.32 -14.58 -7.14
N THR A 123 5.52 -15.89 -7.14
CA THR A 123 6.47 -16.57 -8.03
C THR A 123 5.69 -17.27 -9.14
N ILE A 124 6.00 -16.94 -10.39
CA ILE A 124 5.43 -17.56 -11.59
C ILE A 124 6.45 -18.56 -12.12
N ILE A 125 6.07 -19.84 -12.22
CA ILE A 125 6.89 -20.89 -12.81
C ILE A 125 6.31 -21.24 -14.16
N ALA A 126 7.14 -21.18 -15.21
CA ALA A 126 6.74 -21.42 -16.59
C ALA A 126 7.65 -22.43 -17.28
N LYS A 127 7.08 -23.27 -18.16
CA LYS A 127 7.82 -24.24 -18.97
C LYS A 127 7.97 -23.72 -20.40
N LYS A 128 9.11 -23.98 -21.02
CA LYS A 128 9.32 -23.65 -22.45
C LYS A 128 8.39 -24.52 -23.31
N MET A 129 7.64 -23.89 -24.20
CA MET A 129 6.88 -24.60 -25.24
C MET A 129 7.87 -25.09 -26.30
N THR A 130 7.84 -26.39 -26.57
CA THR A 130 8.69 -27.07 -27.58
C THR A 130 8.36 -26.64 -28.99
#